data_AF-A0A917P2P1-F1
#
_entry.id   AF-A0A917P2P1-F1
#
_cell.length_a   1.000
_cell.length_b   1.000
_cell.length_c   1.000
_cell.angle_alpha   90.00
_cell.angle_beta   90.00
_cell.angle_gamma   90.00
#
_symmetry.space_group_name_H-M   'P 1'
#
loop_
_entity.id
_entity.type
_entity.pdbx_description
1 polymer ?
#
loop_
_entity_poly.entity_id
_entity_poly.type
_entity_poly.pdbx_seq_one_letter_code
_entity_poly.pdbx_strand_id
1 'polypeptide(L)'
;MAKAPVLTPQAIDFPRWYQDLVGKAELADNGPVRGTMVIRPYGYGLWERMQAEMDTRIKGTGAQNAYFPLLIPQSYFAKEAEHVEGFAPELAVVTHGGGKELEEPAVVRPTSEMVINDYFSKWVQSYRDLPLLINQWANVVRWELRPRIFLRTTEFLWQEGHTAHATYEDARDFAAHIHRDVYEDFMVNVLAMDTVPGRKTVKERFAGAINTLTLEGMMGDGKAIQMATSHELGQNFAKAFNTRYLSKEGRQELVWQTSWGSTTRIRRPGDGTRRRQRPAGPAAPRRDPGRGPRDQGRRRGSGQGPRDRRPAEGGGCTRARGRPHGRALRPPRRRLGAQGRTRTHRGRPP
;
A
#
# COMPACT_ATOMS: atom_id res chain seq x y z
N MET A 1 11.10 23.16 44.45
CA MET A 1 11.92 22.63 43.34
C MET A 1 11.01 22.37 42.16
N ALA A 2 11.31 22.92 40.98
CA ALA A 2 10.52 22.66 39.78
C ALA A 2 10.57 21.16 39.46
N LYS A 3 9.40 20.56 39.21
CA LYS A 3 9.29 19.13 38.88
C LYS A 3 10.05 18.86 37.58
N ALA A 4 10.96 17.91 37.57
CA ALA A 4 11.73 17.57 36.37
C ALA A 4 10.78 17.25 35.20
N PRO A 5 11.07 17.75 33.99
CA PRO A 5 10.15 17.59 32.86
C PRO A 5 10.04 16.11 32.48
N VAL A 6 8.82 15.67 32.18
CA VAL A 6 8.53 14.28 31.78
C VAL A 6 9.17 13.96 30.43
N LEU A 7 9.46 14.94 29.58
CA LEU A 7 10.15 14.75 28.31
C LEU A 7 11.32 15.73 28.21
N THR A 8 12.39 15.31 27.54
CA THR A 8 13.45 16.24 27.13
C THR A 8 12.85 17.36 26.28
N PRO A 9 13.14 18.65 26.54
CA PRO A 9 12.61 19.73 25.72
C PRO A 9 13.09 19.63 24.26
N GLN A 10 12.17 19.79 23.31
CA GLN A 10 12.45 19.68 21.86
C GLN A 10 13.59 20.60 21.40
N ALA A 11 13.64 21.83 21.92
CA ALA A 11 14.65 22.82 21.57
C ALA A 11 16.06 22.49 22.09
N ILE A 12 16.19 21.57 23.06
CA ILE A 12 17.48 21.18 23.63
C ILE A 12 18.03 19.95 22.91
N ASP A 13 17.23 18.89 22.80
CA ASP A 13 17.62 17.65 22.13
C ASP A 13 16.39 16.97 21.54
N PHE A 14 16.09 17.30 20.28
CA PHE A 14 14.96 16.75 19.54
C PHE A 14 15.05 15.23 19.31
N PRO A 15 16.21 14.65 18.92
CA PRO A 15 16.37 13.21 18.86
C PRO A 15 16.04 12.50 20.18
N ARG A 16 16.50 13.04 21.32
CA ARG A 16 16.20 12.48 22.63
C ARG A 16 14.73 12.65 23.01
N TRP A 17 14.15 13.83 22.76
CA TRP A 17 12.71 14.06 22.95
C TRP A 17 11.87 13.01 22.20
N TYR A 18 12.20 12.73 20.94
CA TYR A 18 11.48 11.75 20.13
C TYR A 18 11.55 10.34 20.73
N GLN A 19 12.73 9.92 21.19
CA GLN A 19 12.90 8.63 21.86
C GLN A 19 12.14 8.57 23.19
N ASP A 20 12.22 9.62 24.00
CA ASP A 20 11.48 9.72 25.27
C ASP A 20 9.97 9.65 25.01
N LEU A 21 9.47 10.34 23.98
CA LEU A 21 8.05 10.32 23.60
C LEU A 21 7.61 8.91 23.20
N VAL A 22 8.34 8.26 22.30
CA VAL A 22 8.01 6.90 21.82
C VAL A 22 7.97 5.90 22.98
N GLY A 23 8.97 5.94 23.87
CA GLY A 23 9.04 5.05 25.02
C GLY A 23 7.97 5.34 26.08
N LYS A 24 7.83 6.60 26.50
CA LYS A 24 6.92 6.99 27.60
C LYS A 24 5.45 6.97 27.18
N ALA A 25 5.15 7.18 25.90
CA ALA A 25 3.81 7.01 25.36
C ALA A 25 3.51 5.54 24.98
N GLU A 26 4.43 4.62 25.25
CA GLU A 26 4.23 3.19 25.04
C GLU A 26 3.88 2.86 23.57
N LEU A 27 4.53 3.53 22.62
CA LEU A 27 4.27 3.33 21.20
C LEU A 27 5.02 2.12 20.63
N ALA A 28 6.31 2.01 20.94
CA ALA A 28 7.15 0.90 20.50
C ALA A 28 8.39 0.78 21.37
N ASP A 29 8.88 -0.45 21.49
CA ASP A 29 10.16 -0.79 22.10
C ASP A 29 11.17 -1.22 21.03
N ASN A 30 12.47 -1.15 21.34
CA ASN A 30 13.48 -1.73 20.46
C ASN A 30 13.32 -3.25 20.43
N GLY A 31 13.37 -3.83 19.24
CA GLY A 31 13.36 -5.27 19.07
C GLY A 31 14.70 -5.91 19.47
N PRO A 32 14.72 -7.25 19.63
CA PRO A 32 15.93 -7.98 20.02
C PRO A 32 16.99 -8.02 18.90
N VAL A 33 16.58 -7.80 17.64
CA VAL A 33 17.49 -7.69 16.50
C VAL A 33 17.73 -6.21 16.23
N ARG A 34 18.97 -5.86 15.88
CA ARG A 34 19.34 -4.47 15.59
C ARG A 34 18.42 -3.86 14.55
N GLY A 35 17.82 -2.73 14.91
CA GLY A 35 16.99 -1.92 14.04
C GLY A 35 15.57 -2.46 13.85
N THR A 36 15.17 -3.56 14.49
CA THR A 36 13.76 -3.95 14.55
C THR A 36 13.05 -3.25 15.71
N MET A 37 11.72 -3.28 15.70
CA MET A 37 10.89 -2.67 16.75
C MET A 37 9.74 -3.59 17.12
N VAL A 38 9.38 -3.61 18.41
CA VAL A 38 8.13 -4.21 18.88
C VAL A 38 7.12 -3.07 19.01
N ILE A 39 6.17 -3.00 18.06
CA ILE A 39 5.12 -1.98 18.10
C ILE A 39 4.09 -2.40 19.16
N ARG A 40 3.97 -1.61 20.22
CA ARG A 40 3.05 -1.88 21.33
C ARG A 40 1.60 -1.63 20.91
N PRO A 41 0.58 -2.13 21.64
CA PRO A 41 -0.82 -2.01 21.24
C PRO A 41 -1.28 -0.58 20.94
N TYR A 42 -0.81 0.42 21.68
CA TYR A 42 -1.16 1.82 21.41
C TYR A 42 -0.56 2.30 20.07
N GLY A 43 0.73 2.02 19.84
CA GLY A 43 1.39 2.31 18.58
C GLY A 43 0.84 1.52 17.41
N TYR A 44 0.40 0.28 17.60
CA TYR A 44 -0.17 -0.55 16.54
C TYR A 44 -1.62 -0.16 16.25
N GLY A 45 -2.40 0.24 17.26
CA GLY A 45 -3.76 0.77 17.08
C GLY A 45 -3.83 2.03 16.24
N LEU A 46 -2.78 2.87 16.28
CA LEU A 46 -2.64 3.98 15.32
C LEU A 46 -2.47 3.46 13.88
N TRP A 47 -1.89 2.28 13.68
CA TRP A 47 -1.48 1.76 12.36
C TRP A 47 -2.71 1.20 11.70
N GLU A 48 -3.47 0.43 12.45
CA GLU A 48 -4.75 -0.13 12.04
C GLU A 48 -5.70 0.99 11.56
N ARG A 49 -5.74 2.13 12.27
CA ARG A 49 -6.56 3.29 11.86
C ARG A 49 -6.04 3.95 10.59
N MET A 50 -4.73 4.20 10.51
CA MET A 50 -4.10 4.76 9.31
C MET A 50 -4.29 3.84 8.10
N GLN A 51 -4.09 2.54 8.30
CA GLN A 51 -4.26 1.50 7.30
C GLN A 51 -5.71 1.46 6.82
N ALA A 52 -6.71 1.41 7.70
CA ALA A 52 -8.12 1.37 7.31
C ALA A 52 -8.53 2.61 6.47
N GLU A 53 -8.04 3.78 6.86
CA GLU A 53 -8.34 5.06 6.22
C GLU A 53 -7.66 5.18 4.83
N MET A 54 -6.40 4.76 4.72
CA MET A 54 -5.69 4.68 3.45
C MET A 54 -6.27 3.58 2.55
N ASP A 55 -6.55 2.40 3.08
CA ASP A 55 -7.09 1.26 2.34
C ASP A 55 -8.46 1.59 1.72
N THR A 56 -9.29 2.35 2.43
CA THR A 56 -10.57 2.86 1.91
C THR A 56 -10.36 3.77 0.70
N ARG A 57 -9.38 4.70 0.76
CA ARG A 57 -9.04 5.59 -0.37
C ARG A 57 -8.46 4.81 -1.55
N ILE A 58 -7.53 3.89 -1.29
CA ILE A 58 -6.90 3.03 -2.30
C ILE A 58 -7.96 2.20 -3.02
N LYS A 59 -8.91 1.59 -2.29
CA LYS A 59 -10.04 0.88 -2.92
C LYS A 59 -10.95 1.80 -3.71
N GLY A 60 -11.07 3.06 -3.30
CA GLY A 60 -11.77 4.11 -4.04
C GLY A 60 -11.18 4.40 -5.42
N THR A 61 -9.89 4.09 -5.65
CA THR A 61 -9.24 4.23 -6.97
C THR A 61 -9.46 3.02 -7.87
N GLY A 62 -10.13 1.97 -7.38
CA GLY A 62 -10.31 0.69 -8.07
C GLY A 62 -9.21 -0.35 -7.78
N ALA A 63 -8.19 0.00 -7.00
CA ALA A 63 -7.14 -0.95 -6.62
C ALA A 63 -7.66 -2.05 -5.68
N GLN A 64 -7.13 -3.27 -5.86
CA GLN A 64 -7.50 -4.44 -5.10
C GLN A 64 -6.32 -4.96 -4.28
N ASN A 65 -6.60 -5.38 -3.05
CA ASN A 65 -5.57 -5.96 -2.20
C ASN A 65 -5.22 -7.38 -2.65
N ALA A 66 -3.93 -7.66 -2.75
CA ALA A 66 -3.36 -8.98 -2.95
C ALA A 66 -2.21 -9.20 -1.96
N TYR A 67 -1.69 -10.43 -1.93
CA TYR A 67 -0.54 -10.77 -1.11
C TYR A 67 0.44 -11.62 -1.92
N PHE A 68 1.68 -11.17 -1.95
CA PHE A 68 2.82 -11.85 -2.55
C PHE A 68 3.77 -12.35 -1.45
N PRO A 69 4.51 -13.44 -1.71
CA PRO A 69 5.42 -14.03 -0.72
C PRO A 69 6.49 -13.06 -0.19
N LEU A 70 6.92 -13.30 1.05
CA LEU A 70 8.03 -12.59 1.70
C LEU A 70 9.39 -12.95 1.09
N LEU A 71 9.56 -14.20 0.67
CA LEU A 71 10.80 -14.76 0.15
C LEU A 71 10.79 -14.69 -1.37
N ILE A 72 11.81 -14.06 -1.95
CA ILE A 72 12.01 -13.89 -3.39
C ILE A 72 13.25 -14.69 -3.80
N PRO A 73 13.18 -15.56 -4.83
CA PRO A 73 14.36 -16.27 -5.32
C PRO A 73 15.48 -15.29 -5.74
N GLN A 74 16.74 -15.57 -5.41
CA GLN A 74 17.85 -14.67 -5.73
C GLN A 74 17.98 -14.42 -7.24
N SER A 75 17.66 -15.40 -8.09
CA SER A 75 17.67 -15.29 -9.55
C SER A 75 16.78 -14.17 -10.09
N TYR A 76 15.75 -13.74 -9.35
CA TYR A 76 14.86 -12.68 -9.80
C TYR A 76 15.57 -11.33 -9.83
N PHE A 77 16.51 -11.10 -8.91
CA PHE A 77 17.28 -9.86 -8.88
C PHE A 77 18.23 -9.79 -10.07
N ALA A 78 18.81 -10.92 -10.52
CA ALA A 78 19.68 -10.94 -11.70
C ALA A 78 18.99 -10.48 -13.00
N LYS A 79 17.65 -10.43 -13.06
CA LYS A 79 16.90 -9.94 -14.23
C LYS A 79 16.96 -8.42 -14.41
N GLU A 80 17.36 -7.65 -13.38
CA GLU A 80 17.37 -6.19 -13.45
C GLU A 80 18.61 -5.59 -12.76
N ALA A 81 19.69 -5.43 -13.53
CA ALA A 81 20.96 -4.92 -13.03
C ALA A 81 20.86 -3.53 -12.36
N GLU A 82 20.09 -2.60 -12.92
CA GLU A 82 19.93 -1.24 -12.37
C GLU A 82 19.24 -1.24 -10.99
N HIS A 83 18.29 -2.15 -10.77
CA HIS A 83 17.61 -2.27 -9.49
C HIS A 83 18.48 -3.00 -8.45
N VAL A 84 19.23 -4.01 -8.87
CA VAL A 84 20.14 -4.77 -7.97
C VAL A 84 21.17 -3.86 -7.32
N GLU A 85 21.81 -2.98 -8.08
CA GLU A 85 22.87 -2.10 -7.56
C GLU A 85 22.38 -1.18 -6.44
N GLY A 86 21.11 -0.72 -6.52
CA GLY A 86 20.50 0.13 -5.51
C GLY A 86 20.17 -0.59 -4.20
N PHE A 87 19.85 -1.89 -4.25
CA PHE A 87 19.39 -2.65 -3.07
C PHE A 87 20.44 -3.61 -2.50
N ALA A 88 21.47 -3.98 -3.26
CA ALA A 88 22.49 -4.96 -2.88
C ALA A 88 23.05 -4.80 -1.45
N PRO A 89 23.40 -3.60 -0.94
CA PRO A 89 23.95 -3.48 0.42
C PRO A 89 22.91 -3.67 1.53
N GLU A 90 21.61 -3.65 1.22
CA GLU A 90 20.52 -3.70 2.22
C GLU A 90 19.78 -5.05 2.24
N LEU A 91 20.19 -6.05 1.44
CA LEU A 91 19.48 -7.33 1.33
C LEU A 91 19.75 -8.26 2.52
N ALA A 92 18.68 -8.83 3.09
CA ALA A 92 18.77 -10.00 3.96
C ALA A 92 18.54 -11.27 3.14
N VAL A 93 19.49 -12.21 3.21
CA VAL A 93 19.47 -13.44 2.40
C VAL A 93 19.38 -14.67 3.30
N VAL A 94 18.42 -15.54 3.00
CA VAL A 94 18.23 -16.85 3.59
C VAL A 94 18.99 -17.86 2.75
N THR A 95 20.08 -18.41 3.30
CA THR A 95 20.87 -19.48 2.67
C THR A 95 20.59 -20.85 3.27
N HIS A 96 20.00 -20.90 4.47
CA HIS A 96 19.71 -22.15 5.18
C HIS A 96 18.23 -22.21 5.58
N GLY A 97 17.57 -23.33 5.28
CA GLY A 97 16.17 -23.59 5.61
C GLY A 97 15.97 -25.04 6.02
N GLY A 98 15.19 -25.29 7.08
CA GLY A 98 14.92 -26.65 7.56
C GLY A 98 16.18 -27.44 7.98
N GLY A 99 17.26 -26.74 8.36
CA GLY A 99 18.53 -27.34 8.77
C GLY A 99 19.46 -27.73 7.62
N LYS A 100 19.16 -27.36 6.37
CA LYS A 100 20.00 -27.59 5.19
C LYS A 100 20.25 -26.29 4.45
N GLU A 101 21.34 -26.26 3.70
CA GLU A 101 21.58 -25.20 2.71
C GLU A 101 20.55 -25.29 1.59
N LEU A 102 20.05 -24.15 1.13
CA LEU A 102 19.09 -24.06 0.03
C LEU A 102 19.81 -24.21 -1.32
N GLU A 103 19.17 -24.88 -2.27
CA GLU A 103 19.68 -24.98 -3.66
C GLU A 103 19.80 -23.60 -4.31
N GLU A 104 18.80 -22.74 -4.09
CA GLU A 104 18.82 -21.33 -4.45
C GLU A 104 18.57 -20.48 -3.19
N PRO A 105 19.47 -19.53 -2.86
CA PRO A 105 19.21 -18.60 -1.77
C PRO A 105 17.94 -17.78 -2.01
N ALA A 106 17.21 -17.49 -0.93
CA ALA A 106 16.03 -16.66 -0.98
C ALA A 106 16.29 -15.31 -0.30
N VAL A 107 15.94 -14.22 -0.97
CA VAL A 107 16.05 -12.86 -0.44
C VAL A 107 14.74 -12.50 0.27
N VAL A 108 14.84 -11.96 1.48
CA VAL A 108 13.70 -11.36 2.17
C VAL A 108 13.36 -10.04 1.48
N ARG A 109 12.14 -9.86 0.99
CA ARG A 109 11.77 -8.70 0.15
C ARG A 109 12.22 -7.35 0.76
N PRO A 110 13.10 -6.59 0.09
CA PRO A 110 13.29 -5.17 0.38
C PRO A 110 12.16 -4.32 -0.24
N THR A 111 11.51 -4.90 -1.25
CA THR A 111 10.39 -4.42 -2.04
C THR A 111 9.87 -5.58 -2.92
N SER A 112 8.63 -5.53 -3.44
CA SER A 112 8.02 -6.67 -4.13
C SER A 112 7.99 -6.58 -5.67
N GLU A 113 8.65 -5.60 -6.29
CA GLU A 113 8.62 -5.35 -7.75
C GLU A 113 8.94 -6.63 -8.54
N MET A 114 10.01 -7.34 -8.17
CA MET A 114 10.44 -8.51 -8.95
C MET A 114 9.39 -9.61 -8.98
N VAL A 115 8.83 -9.95 -7.81
CA VAL A 115 7.81 -11.00 -7.72
C VAL A 115 6.49 -10.54 -8.34
N ILE A 116 6.10 -9.28 -8.15
CA ILE A 116 4.86 -8.75 -8.72
C ILE A 116 4.92 -8.72 -10.24
N ASN A 117 6.03 -8.26 -10.82
CA ASN A 117 6.19 -8.19 -12.27
C ASN A 117 6.23 -9.59 -12.93
N ASP A 118 6.84 -10.58 -12.28
CA ASP A 118 6.80 -11.96 -12.75
C ASP A 118 5.35 -12.48 -12.84
N TYR A 119 4.48 -12.10 -11.91
CA TYR A 119 3.07 -12.48 -11.95
C TYR A 119 2.22 -11.59 -12.85
N PHE A 120 2.53 -10.30 -12.99
CA PHE A 120 1.87 -9.43 -13.97
C PHE A 120 2.07 -9.95 -15.39
N SER A 121 3.26 -10.46 -15.73
CA SER A 121 3.51 -11.10 -17.03
C SER A 121 2.64 -12.33 -17.31
N LYS A 122 2.14 -12.99 -16.25
CA LYS A 122 1.24 -14.15 -16.34
C LYS A 122 -0.23 -13.72 -16.39
N TRP A 123 -0.59 -12.68 -15.63
CA TRP A 123 -1.99 -12.23 -15.50
C TRP A 123 -2.44 -11.34 -16.67
N VAL A 124 -1.55 -10.53 -17.22
CA VAL A 124 -1.87 -9.63 -18.33
C VAL A 124 -1.68 -10.38 -19.65
N GLN A 125 -2.74 -10.50 -20.44
CA GLN A 125 -2.70 -11.10 -21.77
C GLN A 125 -3.32 -10.18 -22.83
N SER A 126 -4.33 -9.41 -22.48
CA SER A 126 -5.10 -8.54 -23.39
C SER A 126 -5.35 -7.16 -22.77
N TYR A 127 -5.68 -6.17 -23.62
CA TYR A 127 -6.12 -4.85 -23.17
C TYR A 127 -7.31 -4.87 -22.21
N ARG A 128 -8.07 -5.98 -22.16
CA ARG A 128 -9.20 -6.18 -21.24
C ARG A 128 -8.77 -6.47 -19.80
N ASP A 129 -7.54 -6.91 -19.61
CA ASP A 129 -6.96 -7.17 -18.29
C ASP A 129 -6.40 -5.88 -17.67
N LEU A 130 -6.44 -4.77 -18.42
CA LEU A 130 -5.92 -3.47 -18.04
C LEU A 130 -7.06 -2.45 -17.79
N PRO A 131 -6.91 -1.54 -16.82
CA PRO A 131 -5.77 -1.42 -15.92
C PRO A 131 -5.79 -2.51 -14.83
N LEU A 132 -4.62 -3.07 -14.54
CA LEU A 132 -4.42 -3.98 -13.41
C LEU A 132 -3.92 -3.16 -12.22
N LEU A 133 -4.72 -3.08 -11.16
CA LEU A 133 -4.48 -2.19 -10.01
C LEU A 133 -4.35 -3.02 -8.74
N ILE A 134 -3.12 -3.26 -8.27
CA ILE A 134 -2.87 -4.15 -7.13
C ILE A 134 -2.22 -3.39 -5.97
N ASN A 135 -2.66 -3.70 -4.76
CA ASN A 135 -2.14 -3.17 -3.51
C ASN A 135 -1.74 -4.31 -2.55
N GLN A 136 -0.72 -4.10 -1.73
CA GLN A 136 -0.29 -5.04 -0.70
C GLN A 136 0.02 -4.29 0.60
N TRP A 137 -0.49 -4.81 1.71
CA TRP A 137 -0.07 -4.45 3.07
C TRP A 137 0.85 -5.52 3.60
N ALA A 138 2.07 -5.14 3.98
CA ALA A 138 3.14 -6.09 4.25
C ALA A 138 4.22 -5.49 5.16
N ASN A 139 5.08 -6.36 5.67
CA ASN A 139 6.40 -5.98 6.16
C ASN A 139 7.45 -6.14 5.06
N VAL A 140 8.53 -5.35 5.15
CA VAL A 140 9.74 -5.49 4.33
C VAL A 140 10.98 -5.37 5.20
N VAL A 141 12.09 -5.89 4.68
CA VAL A 141 13.39 -5.86 5.37
C VAL A 141 14.41 -5.12 4.52
N ARG A 142 15.04 -4.10 5.10
CA ARG A 142 16.17 -3.36 4.53
C ARG A 142 17.24 -3.21 5.61
N TRP A 143 18.43 -3.76 5.38
CA TRP A 143 19.46 -3.89 6.42
C TRP A 143 20.09 -2.55 6.81
N GLU A 144 19.42 -1.83 7.71
CA GLU A 144 19.76 -0.45 8.03
C GLU A 144 20.93 -0.30 9.02
N LEU A 145 21.90 0.53 8.67
CA LEU A 145 23.06 0.81 9.52
C LEU A 145 22.75 1.75 10.69
N ARG A 146 21.86 2.73 10.52
CA ARG A 146 21.54 3.75 11.54
C ARG A 146 20.03 3.82 11.81
N PRO A 147 19.46 2.79 12.46
CA PRO A 147 18.03 2.72 12.67
C PRO A 147 17.53 3.75 13.69
N ARG A 148 16.32 4.25 13.46
CA ARG A 148 15.52 5.12 14.32
C ARG A 148 14.06 4.64 14.26
N ILE A 149 13.47 4.32 15.41
CA ILE A 149 12.10 3.77 15.51
C ILE A 149 11.10 4.57 14.66
N PHE A 150 10.28 3.86 13.88
CA PHE A 150 9.35 4.34 12.83
C PHE A 150 9.97 5.07 11.65
N LEU A 151 11.01 5.89 11.84
CA LEU A 151 11.58 6.71 10.76
C LEU A 151 12.42 5.86 9.79
N ARG A 152 13.26 4.97 10.32
CA ARG A 152 14.17 4.14 9.55
C ARG A 152 14.50 2.88 10.35
N THR A 153 13.91 1.74 10.03
CA THR A 153 14.11 0.48 10.76
C THR A 153 14.52 -0.64 9.80
N THR A 154 15.15 -1.68 10.34
CA THR A 154 15.57 -2.85 9.56
C THR A 154 14.36 -3.59 9.00
N GLU A 155 13.32 -3.72 9.82
CA GLU A 155 12.01 -4.22 9.42
C GLU A 155 10.99 -3.10 9.63
N PHE A 156 10.09 -2.89 8.68
CA PHE A 156 8.99 -1.95 8.82
C PHE A 156 7.72 -2.44 8.13
N LEU A 157 6.58 -2.01 8.67
CA LEU A 157 5.28 -2.19 8.03
C LEU A 157 5.07 -1.08 7.00
N TRP A 158 4.52 -1.47 5.86
CA TRP A 158 4.21 -0.57 4.78
C TRP A 158 3.01 -1.03 3.96
N GLN A 159 2.60 -0.13 3.09
CA GLN A 159 1.77 -0.41 1.94
C GLN A 159 2.60 -0.17 0.69
N GLU A 160 2.48 -1.07 -0.27
CA GLU A 160 3.03 -0.94 -1.60
C GLU A 160 1.95 -1.27 -2.63
N GLY A 161 1.82 -0.43 -3.65
CA GLY A 161 0.90 -0.65 -4.75
C GLY A 161 1.65 -0.66 -6.07
N HIS A 162 1.16 -1.47 -7.00
CA HIS A 162 1.76 -1.72 -8.29
C HIS A 162 0.65 -1.79 -9.34
N THR A 163 0.82 -1.07 -10.46
CA THR A 163 -0.15 -1.09 -11.56
C THR A 163 0.48 -1.47 -12.89
N ALA A 164 -0.34 -2.02 -13.79
CA ALA A 164 -0.08 -2.04 -15.22
C ALA A 164 -1.21 -1.35 -15.99
N HIS A 165 -0.84 -0.55 -16.98
CA HIS A 165 -1.72 0.27 -17.81
C HIS A 165 -1.42 0.08 -19.29
N ALA A 166 -2.40 0.37 -20.15
CA ALA A 166 -2.25 0.28 -21.59
C ALA A 166 -1.42 1.44 -22.17
N THR A 167 -1.55 2.64 -21.60
CA THR A 167 -0.91 3.87 -22.09
C THR A 167 -0.05 4.55 -21.02
N TYR A 168 0.88 5.40 -21.48
CA TYR A 168 1.70 6.21 -20.58
C TYR A 168 0.85 7.22 -19.81
N GLU A 169 -0.13 7.82 -20.48
CA GLU A 169 -1.02 8.83 -19.92
C GLU A 169 -1.82 8.26 -18.75
N ASP A 170 -2.41 7.07 -18.92
CA ASP A 170 -3.16 6.41 -17.85
C ASP A 170 -2.27 6.10 -16.64
N ALA A 171 -1.04 5.63 -16.88
CA ALA A 171 -0.07 5.37 -15.82
C ALA A 171 0.32 6.66 -15.09
N ARG A 172 0.72 7.71 -15.81
CA ARG A 172 1.11 9.00 -15.24
C ARG A 172 -0.03 9.60 -14.40
N ASP A 173 -1.25 9.58 -14.94
CA ASP A 173 -2.41 10.17 -14.29
C ASP A 173 -2.81 9.37 -13.04
N PHE A 174 -2.69 8.03 -13.08
CA PHE A 174 -2.88 7.19 -11.89
C PHE A 174 -1.81 7.46 -10.81
N ALA A 175 -0.53 7.57 -11.19
CA ALA A 175 0.55 7.90 -10.25
C ALA A 175 0.32 9.26 -9.57
N ALA A 176 -0.14 10.25 -10.33
CA ALA A 176 -0.49 11.57 -9.81
C ALA A 176 -1.73 11.53 -8.90
N HIS A 177 -2.76 10.76 -9.26
CA HIS A 177 -3.96 10.56 -8.46
C HIS A 177 -3.63 9.96 -7.09
N ILE A 178 -2.81 8.90 -7.04
CA ILE A 178 -2.34 8.32 -5.78
C ILE A 178 -1.56 9.37 -4.96
N HIS A 179 -0.65 10.10 -5.60
CA HIS A 179 0.20 11.08 -4.92
C HIS A 179 -0.61 12.18 -4.23
N ARG A 180 -1.64 12.69 -4.90
CA ARG A 180 -2.44 13.84 -4.47
C ARG A 180 -3.68 13.44 -3.68
N ASP A 181 -4.53 12.63 -4.28
CA ASP A 181 -5.88 12.39 -3.78
C ASP A 181 -5.94 11.25 -2.75
N VAL A 182 -4.89 10.40 -2.71
CA VAL A 182 -4.77 9.36 -1.69
C VAL A 182 -3.79 9.80 -0.60
N TYR A 183 -2.52 10.02 -0.94
CA TYR A 183 -1.50 10.27 0.10
C TYR A 183 -1.51 11.70 0.65
N GLU A 184 -1.49 12.75 -0.19
CA GLU A 184 -1.49 14.14 0.29
C GLU A 184 -2.79 14.44 1.04
N ASP A 185 -3.95 14.06 0.50
CA ASP A 185 -5.25 14.17 1.18
C ASP A 185 -5.23 13.49 2.56
N PHE A 186 -4.80 12.23 2.63
CA PHE A 186 -4.72 11.51 3.90
C PHE A 186 -3.81 12.22 4.91
N MET A 187 -2.62 12.65 4.49
CA MET A 187 -1.68 13.33 5.38
C MET A 187 -2.24 14.67 5.88
N VAL A 188 -2.81 15.48 5.00
CA VAL A 188 -3.30 16.82 5.35
C VAL A 188 -4.60 16.76 6.13
N ASN A 189 -5.57 15.98 5.68
CA ASN A 189 -6.94 16.01 6.20
C ASN A 189 -7.19 15.01 7.33
N VAL A 190 -6.40 13.93 7.43
CA VAL A 190 -6.54 12.95 8.53
C VAL A 190 -5.44 13.12 9.56
N LEU A 191 -4.18 13.19 9.12
CA LEU A 191 -3.05 13.27 10.05
C LEU A 191 -2.73 14.70 10.49
N ALA A 192 -3.37 15.70 9.89
CA ALA A 192 -3.09 17.11 10.11
C ALA A 192 -1.61 17.46 9.88
N MET A 193 -0.99 16.81 8.89
CA MET A 193 0.40 17.00 8.52
C MET A 193 0.51 17.80 7.23
N ASP A 194 1.20 18.93 7.29
CA ASP A 194 1.58 19.66 6.08
C ASP A 194 2.64 18.90 5.30
N THR A 195 2.56 18.96 3.97
CA THR A 195 3.49 18.28 3.06
C THR A 195 3.84 19.19 1.90
N VAL A 196 5.06 19.03 1.39
CA VAL A 196 5.52 19.68 0.16
C VAL A 196 5.52 18.63 -0.94
N PRO A 197 4.47 18.60 -1.78
CA PRO A 197 4.40 17.69 -2.91
C PRO A 197 5.36 18.15 -4.01
N GLY A 198 6.17 17.22 -4.51
CA GLY A 198 7.19 17.53 -5.50
C GLY A 198 7.59 16.33 -6.36
N ARG A 199 8.58 16.58 -7.22
CA ARG A 199 9.24 15.55 -8.05
C ARG A 199 10.69 15.43 -7.61
N LYS A 200 11.19 14.21 -7.48
CA LYS A 200 12.61 13.96 -7.20
C LYS A 200 13.46 14.38 -8.39
N THR A 201 14.69 14.79 -8.11
CA THR A 201 15.71 14.99 -9.14
C THR A 201 16.09 13.63 -9.74
N VAL A 202 16.74 13.63 -10.90
CA VAL A 202 17.19 12.40 -11.56
C VAL A 202 18.09 11.55 -10.65
N LYS A 203 18.89 12.20 -9.78
CA LYS A 203 19.79 11.51 -8.83
C LYS A 203 19.05 10.85 -7.66
N GLU A 204 17.90 11.39 -7.26
CA GLU A 204 17.15 10.96 -6.08
C GLU A 204 15.86 10.20 -6.43
N ARG A 205 15.60 9.96 -7.72
CA ARG A 205 14.46 9.15 -8.16
C ARG A 205 14.72 7.67 -7.87
N PHE A 206 13.65 6.89 -7.93
CA PHE A 206 13.74 5.46 -7.70
C PHE A 206 14.50 4.77 -8.84
N ALA A 207 15.34 3.79 -8.51
CA ALA A 207 16.06 3.01 -9.51
C ALA A 207 15.05 2.28 -10.41
N GLY A 208 15.17 2.46 -11.74
CA GLY A 208 14.21 1.95 -12.71
C GLY A 208 12.98 2.84 -12.96
N ALA A 209 12.80 3.97 -12.27
CA ALA A 209 11.70 4.90 -12.55
C ALA A 209 12.07 6.00 -13.56
N ILE A 210 11.12 6.38 -14.43
CA ILE A 210 11.26 7.57 -15.28
C ILE A 210 11.07 8.84 -14.46
N ASN A 211 10.18 8.84 -13.48
CA ASN A 211 9.92 9.94 -12.57
C ASN A 211 9.46 9.43 -11.20
N THR A 212 9.78 10.16 -10.14
CA THR A 212 9.31 9.89 -8.77
C THR A 212 8.64 11.13 -8.21
N LEU A 213 7.35 11.02 -7.94
CA LEU A 213 6.60 11.96 -7.13
C LEU A 213 6.83 11.66 -5.65
N THR A 214 6.97 12.71 -4.83
CA THR A 214 7.27 12.60 -3.40
C THR A 214 6.45 13.59 -2.60
N LEU A 215 6.10 13.21 -1.37
CA LEU A 215 5.58 14.13 -0.34
C LEU A 215 6.67 14.33 0.71
N GLU A 216 7.23 15.54 0.76
CA GLU A 216 8.26 15.90 1.74
C GLU A 216 7.62 16.57 2.96
N GLY A 217 8.02 16.15 4.15
CA GLY A 217 7.65 16.78 5.42
C GLY A 217 8.85 17.51 6.04
N MET A 218 8.58 18.54 6.84
CA MET A 218 9.61 19.21 7.66
C MET A 218 9.43 18.82 9.13
N MET A 219 10.50 18.29 9.74
CA MET A 219 10.54 17.92 11.16
C MET A 219 10.77 19.15 12.05
N GLY A 220 10.46 19.03 13.34
CA GLY A 220 10.65 20.12 14.31
C GLY A 220 12.11 20.53 14.51
N ASP A 221 13.06 19.67 14.15
CA ASP A 221 14.50 19.97 14.14
C ASP A 221 14.99 20.57 12.80
N GLY A 222 14.08 20.94 11.90
CA GLY A 222 14.39 21.56 10.61
C GLY A 222 14.90 20.59 9.53
N LYS A 223 14.83 19.27 9.78
CA LYS A 223 15.20 18.27 8.76
C LYS A 223 14.01 17.88 7.89
N ALA A 224 14.26 17.76 6.59
CA ALA A 224 13.29 17.20 5.66
C ALA A 224 13.20 15.67 5.78
N ILE A 225 12.02 15.12 5.56
CA ILE A 225 11.76 13.69 5.54
C ILE A 225 10.77 13.33 4.44
N GLN A 226 11.12 12.34 3.61
CA GLN A 226 10.21 11.78 2.61
C GLN A 226 9.16 10.90 3.28
N MET A 227 7.90 11.26 3.09
CA MET A 227 6.73 10.65 3.76
C MET A 227 6.12 9.52 2.94
N ALA A 228 5.90 9.74 1.65
CA ALA A 228 5.38 8.75 0.70
C ALA A 228 5.88 9.07 -0.71
N THR A 229 5.87 8.06 -1.58
CA THR A 229 6.29 8.18 -2.98
C THR A 229 5.32 7.51 -3.93
N SER A 230 5.24 8.06 -5.14
CA SER A 230 4.51 7.48 -6.27
C SER A 230 5.40 7.59 -7.51
N HIS A 231 5.66 6.47 -8.15
CA HIS A 231 6.68 6.28 -9.16
C HIS A 231 6.03 6.00 -10.51
N GLU A 232 6.46 6.74 -11.53
CA GLU A 232 6.23 6.36 -12.92
C GLU A 232 7.39 5.42 -13.32
N LEU A 233 7.12 4.13 -13.47
CA LEU A 233 8.14 3.13 -13.80
C LEU A 233 8.37 3.00 -15.32
N GLY A 234 7.47 3.58 -16.12
CA GLY A 234 7.51 3.48 -17.57
C GLY A 234 7.32 2.03 -18.00
N GLN A 235 8.19 1.56 -18.90
CA GLN A 235 8.19 0.18 -19.40
C GLN A 235 9.44 -0.60 -18.98
N ASN A 236 10.22 -0.11 -18.00
CA ASN A 236 11.51 -0.72 -17.64
C ASN A 236 11.33 -2.14 -17.09
N PHE A 237 10.47 -2.31 -16.08
CA PHE A 237 10.10 -3.62 -15.55
C PHE A 237 9.35 -4.47 -16.57
N ALA A 238 8.43 -3.87 -17.34
CA ALA A 238 7.72 -4.57 -18.40
C ALA A 238 8.67 -5.19 -19.44
N LYS A 239 9.77 -4.52 -19.79
CA LYS A 239 10.83 -5.06 -20.67
C LYS A 239 11.58 -6.20 -19.99
N ALA A 240 12.01 -6.03 -18.73
CA ALA A 240 12.76 -7.04 -17.99
C ALA A 240 11.98 -8.35 -17.77
N PHE A 241 10.68 -8.23 -17.49
CA PHE A 241 9.78 -9.36 -17.23
C PHE A 241 8.93 -9.75 -18.45
N ASN A 242 9.16 -9.12 -19.61
CA ASN A 242 8.39 -9.32 -20.84
C ASN A 242 6.86 -9.25 -20.63
N THR A 243 6.39 -8.28 -19.84
CA THR A 243 4.96 -8.08 -19.56
C THR A 243 4.31 -7.36 -20.73
N ARG A 244 3.61 -8.12 -21.58
CA ARG A 244 2.96 -7.65 -22.80
C ARG A 244 1.46 -7.88 -22.76
N TYR A 245 0.74 -7.16 -23.61
CA TYR A 245 -0.69 -7.36 -23.83
C TYR A 245 -1.03 -7.23 -25.31
N LEU A 246 -2.09 -7.92 -25.73
CA LEU A 246 -2.70 -7.73 -27.05
C LEU A 246 -3.57 -6.47 -27.05
N SER A 247 -3.20 -5.47 -27.87
CA SER A 247 -3.94 -4.22 -28.07
C SER A 247 -5.27 -4.44 -28.81
N LYS A 248 -6.14 -3.43 -28.83
CA LYS A 248 -7.42 -3.48 -29.56
C LYS A 248 -7.21 -3.66 -31.07
N GLU A 249 -6.07 -3.20 -31.57
CA GLU A 249 -5.62 -3.26 -32.96
C GLU A 249 -4.91 -4.58 -33.27
N GLY A 250 -4.82 -5.51 -32.31
CA GLY A 250 -4.20 -6.82 -32.49
C GLY A 250 -2.67 -6.81 -32.45
N ARG A 251 -2.04 -5.76 -31.90
CA ARG A 251 -0.59 -5.67 -31.75
C ARG A 251 -0.16 -6.10 -30.35
N GLN A 252 1.04 -6.67 -30.24
CA GLN A 252 1.66 -6.98 -28.95
C GLN A 252 2.40 -5.75 -28.43
N GLU A 253 1.94 -5.18 -27.32
CA GLU A 253 2.48 -3.95 -26.72
C GLU A 253 2.93 -4.20 -25.28
N LEU A 254 3.90 -3.43 -24.80
CA LEU A 254 4.37 -3.49 -23.41
C LEU A 254 3.49 -2.61 -22.52
N VAL A 255 3.20 -3.09 -21.32
CA VAL A 255 2.43 -2.31 -20.35
C VAL A 255 3.23 -1.14 -19.80
N TRP A 256 2.52 -0.08 -19.39
CA TRP A 256 3.06 1.04 -18.64
C TRP A 256 2.79 0.87 -17.16
N GLN A 257 3.81 1.05 -16.32
CA GLN A 257 3.73 0.66 -14.92
C GLN A 257 3.97 1.82 -13.98
N THR A 258 3.36 1.70 -12.80
CA THR A 258 3.59 2.60 -11.68
C THR A 258 3.72 1.78 -10.40
N SER A 259 4.47 2.30 -9.44
CA SER A 259 4.48 1.78 -8.07
C SER A 259 4.38 2.92 -7.08
N TRP A 260 3.83 2.67 -5.90
CA TRP A 260 3.68 3.70 -4.87
C TRP A 260 3.74 3.06 -3.50
N GLY A 261 4.25 3.80 -2.52
CA GLY A 261 4.45 3.24 -1.19
C GLY A 261 4.40 4.27 -0.07
N SER A 262 3.92 3.81 1.07
CA SER A 262 3.80 4.56 2.31
C SER A 262 4.12 3.64 3.48
N THR A 263 4.83 4.14 4.49
CA THR A 263 5.30 3.30 5.61
C THR A 263 4.82 3.84 6.95
N THR A 264 5.05 3.06 8.00
CA THR A 264 4.90 3.51 9.40
C THR A 264 5.65 4.81 9.73
N ARG A 265 6.59 5.27 8.89
CA ARG A 265 7.24 6.58 8.97
C ARG A 265 6.27 7.74 9.03
N ILE A 266 5.06 7.60 8.46
CA ILE A 266 4.09 8.70 8.36
C ILE A 266 3.51 9.10 9.72
N ARG A 267 3.78 8.32 10.78
CA ARG A 267 3.43 8.64 12.16
C ARG A 267 4.34 9.72 12.72
N ARG A 268 4.11 10.96 12.32
CA ARG A 268 4.72 12.11 12.97
C ARG A 268 3.80 12.59 14.10
N PRO A 269 4.33 12.83 15.30
CA PRO A 269 3.69 13.73 16.25
C PRO A 269 3.71 15.12 15.61
N GLY A 270 2.53 15.62 15.19
CA GLY A 270 2.41 16.98 14.66
C GLY A 270 3.02 17.98 15.63
N ASP A 271 3.84 18.89 15.11
CA ASP A 271 4.11 20.14 15.83
C ASP A 271 2.79 20.91 15.78
N GLY A 272 2.22 21.24 16.94
CA GLY A 272 0.93 21.93 17.06
C GLY A 272 0.92 23.36 16.53
N THR A 273 1.82 23.72 15.61
CA THR A 273 2.00 25.09 15.14
C THR A 273 1.59 25.28 13.67
N ARG A 274 0.56 26.14 13.54
CA ARG A 274 0.12 26.91 12.36
C ARG A 274 -0.40 26.12 11.15
N ARG A 275 -1.73 25.93 11.15
CA ARG A 275 -2.53 25.87 9.92
C ARG A 275 -2.19 27.08 9.03
N ARG A 276 -1.50 26.88 7.91
CA ARG A 276 -1.65 27.78 6.77
C ARG A 276 -2.97 27.42 6.11
N GLN A 277 -3.99 28.25 6.32
CA GLN A 277 -5.21 28.18 5.51
C GLN A 277 -4.80 28.41 4.05
N ARG A 278 -4.98 27.40 3.19
CA ARG A 278 -4.97 27.64 1.75
C ARG A 278 -6.10 28.64 1.44
N PRO A 279 -5.87 29.72 0.67
CA PRO A 279 -6.97 30.55 0.22
C PRO A 279 -7.89 29.70 -0.66
N ALA A 280 -9.17 29.66 -0.31
CA ALA A 280 -10.18 29.04 -1.14
C ALA A 280 -10.20 29.77 -2.50
N GLY A 281 -9.76 29.08 -3.56
CA GLY A 281 -9.99 29.54 -4.92
C GLY A 281 -11.49 29.64 -5.20
N PRO A 282 -11.92 30.53 -6.12
CA PRO A 282 -13.33 30.78 -6.35
C PRO A 282 -14.00 29.50 -6.86
N ALA A 283 -15.08 29.10 -6.16
CA ALA A 283 -15.90 27.96 -6.55
C ALA A 283 -16.46 28.18 -7.96
N ALA A 284 -16.29 27.19 -8.84
CA ALA A 284 -16.95 27.17 -10.14
C ALA A 284 -18.48 27.25 -9.96
N PRO A 285 -19.20 28.01 -10.80
CA PRO A 285 -20.63 28.19 -10.62
C PRO A 285 -21.38 26.88 -10.90
N ARG A 286 -22.18 26.46 -9.92
CA ARG A 286 -23.12 25.34 -10.04
C ARG A 286 -24.14 25.66 -11.13
N ARG A 287 -24.28 24.77 -12.11
CA ARG A 287 -25.39 24.82 -13.08
C ARG A 287 -26.69 24.44 -12.36
N ASP A 288 -27.64 25.36 -12.37
CA ASP A 288 -29.01 25.17 -11.89
C ASP A 288 -29.84 24.46 -12.98
N PRO A 289 -30.42 23.26 -12.75
CA PRO A 289 -31.27 22.58 -13.71
C PRO A 289 -32.72 23.02 -13.49
N GLY A 290 -33.09 24.20 -13.98
CA GLY A 290 -34.44 24.69 -13.74
C GLY A 290 -34.79 25.99 -14.42
N ARG A 291 -35.01 25.96 -15.74
CA ARG A 291 -35.92 26.87 -16.47
C ARG A 291 -35.99 26.47 -17.94
N GLY A 292 -37.04 25.73 -18.30
CA GLY A 292 -37.49 25.68 -19.69
C GLY A 292 -38.35 26.91 -20.01
N PRO A 293 -38.28 27.49 -21.21
CA PRO A 293 -39.32 28.38 -21.69
C PRO A 293 -40.36 27.60 -22.50
N ARG A 294 -41.63 27.91 -22.20
CA ARG A 294 -42.82 27.48 -22.94
C ARG A 294 -42.86 28.13 -24.33
N ASP A 295 -43.05 27.27 -25.32
CA ASP A 295 -43.92 27.34 -26.50
C ASP A 295 -44.50 28.70 -26.94
N GLN A 296 -44.19 29.09 -28.18
CA GLN A 296 -45.14 29.75 -29.10
C GLN A 296 -44.90 29.27 -30.55
N GLY A 297 -45.64 28.23 -30.94
CA GLY A 297 -46.52 28.25 -32.12
C GLY A 297 -45.93 28.35 -33.54
N ARG A 298 -46.12 27.29 -34.35
CA ARG A 298 -47.12 27.26 -35.46
C ARG A 298 -46.96 26.02 -36.37
N ARG A 299 -48.03 25.22 -36.37
CA ARG A 299 -48.82 24.73 -37.53
C ARG A 299 -48.26 23.70 -38.54
N ARG A 300 -49.16 22.72 -38.77
CA ARG A 300 -49.41 21.83 -39.95
C ARG A 300 -48.47 20.61 -40.03
N GLY A 301 -48.94 19.38 -40.19
CA GLY A 301 -50.28 18.81 -40.39
C GLY A 301 -50.16 17.33 -40.79
N SER A 302 -51.29 16.61 -40.77
CA SER A 302 -51.57 15.28 -41.37
C SER A 302 -50.71 14.08 -40.91
N GLY A 303 -51.24 12.92 -40.55
CA GLY A 303 -52.60 12.41 -40.56
C GLY A 303 -52.66 10.95 -40.08
N GLN A 304 -53.88 10.55 -39.71
CA GLN A 304 -54.50 9.22 -39.78
C GLN A 304 -53.75 7.98 -39.21
N GLY A 305 -54.39 7.35 -38.20
CA GLY A 305 -54.03 6.06 -37.60
C GLY A 305 -54.37 4.83 -38.48
N PRO A 306 -54.90 3.69 -37.96
CA PRO A 306 -55.16 3.31 -36.57
C PRO A 306 -54.85 1.81 -36.24
N ARG A 307 -55.23 1.37 -35.01
CA ARG A 307 -55.48 -0.03 -34.55
C ARG A 307 -54.22 -0.87 -34.27
N ASP A 308 -54.12 -1.77 -33.28
CA ASP A 308 -55.15 -2.64 -32.69
C ASP A 308 -54.63 -3.32 -31.39
N ARG A 309 -55.59 -3.70 -30.52
CA ARG A 309 -55.63 -4.86 -29.58
C ARG A 309 -54.98 -4.81 -28.18
N ARG A 310 -55.85 -5.14 -27.21
CA ARG A 310 -55.65 -5.43 -25.76
C ARG A 310 -55.24 -6.92 -25.52
N PRO A 311 -55.38 -7.52 -24.30
CA PRO A 311 -54.33 -7.68 -23.29
C PRO A 311 -54.10 -9.17 -22.91
N ALA A 312 -53.20 -9.46 -21.97
CA ALA A 312 -53.25 -10.71 -21.20
C ALA A 312 -52.79 -10.48 -19.76
N GLU A 313 -53.73 -10.65 -18.83
CA GLU A 313 -53.53 -10.85 -17.41
C GLU A 313 -53.20 -12.34 -17.14
N GLY A 314 -52.57 -12.62 -15.99
CA GLY A 314 -52.84 -13.86 -15.25
C GLY A 314 -51.63 -14.66 -14.77
N GLY A 315 -51.43 -14.69 -13.44
CA GLY A 315 -50.61 -15.66 -12.71
C GLY A 315 -49.65 -14.97 -11.75
N GLY A 316 -49.80 -14.98 -10.42
CA GLY A 316 -50.42 -16.01 -9.58
C GLY A 316 -49.39 -16.45 -8.55
N CYS A 317 -49.56 -15.97 -7.33
CA CYS A 317 -48.69 -16.10 -6.17
C CYS A 317 -48.74 -17.51 -5.54
N THR A 318 -47.63 -18.03 -5.01
CA THR A 318 -47.67 -18.94 -3.84
C THR A 318 -46.42 -18.80 -2.95
N ARG A 319 -46.68 -18.53 -1.67
CA ARG A 319 -45.80 -18.62 -0.49
C ARG A 319 -45.82 -20.06 0.08
N ALA A 320 -44.73 -20.48 0.73
CA ALA A 320 -44.71 -21.21 2.03
C ALA A 320 -43.23 -21.48 2.42
N ARG A 321 -42.66 -20.87 3.48
CA ARG A 321 -42.65 -21.25 4.92
C ARG A 321 -41.93 -22.58 5.25
N GLY A 322 -40.91 -22.50 6.11
CA GLY A 322 -40.42 -23.64 6.92
C GLY A 322 -38.95 -23.58 7.35
N ARG A 323 -38.68 -23.14 8.59
CA ARG A 323 -37.47 -23.38 9.43
C ARG A 323 -37.87 -24.37 10.55
N PRO A 324 -37.01 -24.85 11.51
CA PRO A 324 -35.53 -24.88 11.67
C PRO A 324 -34.99 -26.24 12.26
N HIS A 325 -33.75 -26.22 12.80
CA HIS A 325 -33.00 -27.20 13.62
C HIS A 325 -32.09 -28.17 12.84
N GLY A 326 -30.85 -28.49 13.24
CA GLY A 326 -30.02 -28.17 14.40
C GLY A 326 -28.88 -29.20 14.52
N ARG A 327 -27.75 -28.80 15.11
CA ARG A 327 -26.69 -29.58 15.81
C ARG A 327 -25.27 -29.42 15.26
N ALA A 328 -24.44 -28.90 16.15
CA ALA A 328 -22.99 -28.86 16.11
C ALA A 328 -22.39 -30.25 16.35
N LEU A 329 -21.32 -30.57 15.63
CA LEU A 329 -20.43 -31.71 15.90
C LEU A 329 -19.10 -31.18 16.43
N ARG A 330 -18.75 -31.56 17.67
CA ARG A 330 -17.40 -31.46 18.24
C ARG A 330 -16.61 -32.74 17.92
N PRO A 331 -15.29 -32.67 17.65
CA PRO A 331 -14.45 -33.86 17.59
C PRO A 331 -13.95 -34.29 18.99
N PRO A 332 -13.62 -35.58 19.20
CA PRO A 332 -13.24 -36.10 20.51
C PRO A 332 -11.75 -35.90 20.85
N ARG A 333 -11.50 -35.66 22.14
CA ARG A 333 -10.19 -35.66 22.80
C ARG A 333 -9.58 -37.08 22.82
N ARG A 334 -8.31 -37.24 22.42
CA ARG A 334 -7.51 -38.44 22.74
C ARG A 334 -6.60 -38.18 23.94
N ARG A 335 -6.59 -39.19 24.83
CA ARG A 335 -5.92 -39.25 26.13
C ARG A 335 -4.40 -39.42 25.99
N LEU A 336 -3.71 -38.82 26.96
CA LEU A 336 -2.34 -39.12 27.38
C LEU A 336 -2.23 -40.60 27.81
N GLY A 337 -1.18 -41.28 27.34
CA GLY A 337 -0.71 -42.56 27.85
C GLY A 337 0.75 -42.40 28.27
N ALA A 338 1.01 -42.62 29.57
CA ALA A 338 2.33 -42.71 30.16
C ALA A 338 2.80 -44.18 30.17
N GLN A 339 4.09 -44.40 29.89
CA GLN A 339 4.98 -45.52 30.27
C GLN A 339 6.22 -45.39 29.34
N GLY A 340 7.48 -45.53 29.74
CA GLY A 340 8.09 -45.94 31.00
C GLY A 340 9.61 -45.71 30.92
N ARG A 341 10.21 -45.82 32.10
CA ARG A 341 11.61 -45.60 32.52
C ARG A 341 12.69 -46.35 31.71
N THR A 342 13.89 -45.74 31.62
CA THR A 342 15.23 -46.29 32.00
C THR A 342 16.29 -45.16 31.89
N ARG A 343 16.82 -44.65 33.00
CA ARG A 343 18.13 -44.96 33.65
C ARG A 343 19.41 -44.52 32.90
N THR A 344 20.07 -43.51 33.49
CA THR A 344 21.51 -43.34 33.75
C THR A 344 22.53 -43.35 32.60
N HIS A 345 23.27 -42.24 32.41
CA HIS A 345 24.69 -42.18 32.80
C HIS A 345 25.29 -40.75 32.77
N ARG A 346 26.23 -40.54 33.70
CA ARG A 346 27.07 -39.35 33.92
C ARG A 346 28.05 -39.11 32.77
N GLY A 347 28.45 -37.85 32.56
CA GLY A 347 29.68 -37.52 31.82
C GLY A 347 29.86 -36.03 31.52
N ARG A 348 30.58 -35.32 32.39
CA ARG A 348 31.38 -34.10 32.14
C ARG A 348 32.83 -34.49 32.49
N PRO A 349 33.88 -33.73 32.12
CA PRO A 349 34.18 -32.97 30.89
C PRO A 349 35.59 -33.46 30.38
N PRO A 350 36.52 -32.68 29.78
CA PRO A 350 36.89 -31.27 30.02
C PRO A 350 36.28 -30.26 29.05
#